data_AF-A0A950C3Y1-F1
#
_entry.id   AF-A0A950C3Y1-F1
#
_cell.length_a   1.000
_cell.length_b   1.000
_cell.length_c   1.000
_cell.angle_alpha   90.00
_cell.angle_beta   90.00
_cell.angle_gamma   90.00
#
_symmetry.space_group_name_H-M   'P 1'
#
loop_
_entity.id
_entity.type
_entity.pdbx_description
1 polymer ?
#
loop_
_entity_poly.entity_id
_entity_poly.type
_entity_poly.pdbx_seq_one_letter_code
_entity_poly.pdbx_strand_id
1 'polypeptide(L)'
;MSLPRTVAQVIEDHVTLELESLDRVYLNVYQPELQTPRAVFQFLRDHYGQGAVSSHQMKEISERFLRSINRFAEDHGIPIIGFEKGQRKEDLAAEYVAQFSTPEGVLFIGKAQEKVRTFRTEGRRNERGETYPWIVETTAMVNQYYFYAVDVDFGPFFLKYSSYFPYGAKLCFNGHEYLKRQLAKEGIGYEELANGILSCDNPKRMQELADGLTPARILLFLSKWQHHLPCPFTVDEQRVGYRYQASISQVEFALTQVVDRPVHGRIFFEEVLRENIDLGRPDNLQLIFARRVTKRTPGPFRTRVVREGVIPSLYVDYKSSRLKQYFKEGRALRTELTVNDPWDFGLGRKLVNLPALRELGFQTNRRLLNVQKASQDFAFSEEVFRDVTGPCRVGEQRASALRFGDEGVQALLSVLLVFRLLPRGLRSRDLREHLASLLGDDPSQWTQGRLTYQLRRLRLHGLIERAPGSHRYTVTDKGLRVALWFTRCHARLFRPALGELFAEDLPDDTPLRRALDRFDQEVNRYIEKARVPVAA
;
A
#
# COMPACT_ATOMS: atom_id res chain seq x y z
N MET A 1 20.62 21.26 -18.98
CA MET A 1 19.33 20.55 -18.89
C MET A 1 18.51 21.18 -17.77
N SER A 2 17.25 21.54 -18.04
CA SER A 2 16.33 22.05 -17.03
C SER A 2 15.93 20.95 -16.05
N LEU A 3 15.84 21.27 -14.76
CA LEU A 3 15.25 20.37 -13.78
C LEU A 3 13.77 20.09 -14.14
N PRO A 4 13.27 18.86 -13.93
CA PRO A 4 11.86 18.54 -14.13
C PRO A 4 11.00 19.41 -13.22
N ARG A 5 9.90 19.92 -13.77
CA ARG A 5 9.00 20.85 -13.09
C ARG A 5 7.74 20.18 -12.53
N THR A 6 7.47 18.92 -12.91
CA THR A 6 6.28 18.17 -12.47
C THR A 6 6.60 16.72 -12.12
N VAL A 7 5.74 16.11 -11.30
CA VAL A 7 5.77 14.67 -11.01
C VAL A 7 5.62 13.82 -12.27
N ALA A 8 4.81 14.27 -13.23
CA ALA A 8 4.62 13.56 -14.50
C ALA A 8 5.92 13.48 -15.31
N GLN A 9 6.65 14.60 -15.44
CA GLN A 9 7.96 14.64 -16.10
C GLN A 9 8.98 13.71 -15.43
N VAL A 10 9.00 13.66 -14.08
CA VAL A 10 9.89 12.72 -13.37
C VAL A 10 9.57 11.27 -13.73
N ILE A 11 8.30 10.89 -13.78
CA ILE A 11 7.93 9.51 -14.09
C ILE A 11 8.14 9.17 -15.58
N GLU A 12 7.87 10.11 -16.49
CA GLU A 12 7.88 9.85 -17.94
C GLU A 12 9.27 9.97 -18.55
N ASP A 13 10.05 10.97 -18.15
CA ASP A 13 11.30 11.30 -18.82
C ASP A 13 12.56 10.86 -18.05
N HIS A 14 12.41 10.57 -16.76
CA HIS A 14 13.54 10.34 -15.86
C HIS A 14 13.58 8.94 -15.23
N VAL A 15 12.57 8.09 -15.48
CA VAL A 15 12.60 6.68 -15.04
C VAL A 15 13.42 5.84 -16.00
N THR A 16 14.52 5.26 -15.52
CA THR A 16 15.43 4.42 -16.32
C THR A 16 15.15 2.94 -16.20
N LEU A 17 14.50 2.52 -15.12
CA LEU A 17 14.10 1.14 -14.87
C LEU A 17 12.79 1.11 -14.10
N GLU A 18 11.90 0.20 -14.49
CA GLU A 18 10.66 -0.06 -13.78
C GLU A 18 10.49 -1.56 -13.53
N LEU A 19 10.06 -1.93 -12.33
CA LEU A 19 9.85 -3.32 -11.92
C LEU A 19 8.61 -3.45 -11.02
N GLU A 20 7.70 -4.34 -11.41
CA GLU A 20 6.62 -4.85 -10.57
C GLU A 20 6.98 -6.25 -10.06
N SER A 21 7.07 -6.40 -8.74
CA SER A 21 7.48 -7.67 -8.12
C SER A 21 6.79 -7.91 -6.79
N LEU A 22 6.80 -9.17 -6.34
CA LEU A 22 6.55 -9.47 -4.94
C LEU A 22 7.78 -9.02 -4.14
N ASP A 23 7.59 -8.39 -2.99
CA ASP A 23 8.67 -8.13 -2.05
C ASP A 23 8.69 -9.17 -0.94
N ARG A 24 8.09 -8.89 0.21
CA ARG A 24 7.99 -9.84 1.31
C ARG A 24 6.75 -10.71 1.17
N VAL A 25 6.94 -12.03 1.20
CA VAL A 25 5.84 -13.00 1.18
C VAL A 25 5.87 -13.81 2.48
N TYR A 26 4.81 -13.69 3.27
CA TYR A 26 4.58 -14.45 4.50
C TYR A 26 3.40 -15.38 4.33
N LEU A 27 3.64 -16.68 4.46
CA LEU A 27 2.62 -17.72 4.39
C LEU A 27 2.46 -18.40 5.75
N ASN A 28 1.21 -18.58 6.18
CA ASN A 28 0.91 -19.58 7.20
C ASN A 28 1.00 -20.96 6.55
N VAL A 29 1.73 -21.86 7.19
CA VAL A 29 1.87 -23.26 6.82
C VAL A 29 1.20 -24.08 7.92
N TYR A 30 0.09 -24.75 7.61
CA TYR A 30 -0.77 -25.38 8.62
C TYR A 30 -1.28 -26.74 8.15
N GLN A 31 -1.69 -27.60 9.08
CA GLN A 31 -2.39 -28.83 8.74
C GLN A 31 -3.92 -28.57 8.81
N PRO A 32 -4.63 -28.40 7.68
CA PRO A 32 -6.10 -28.38 7.60
C PRO A 32 -6.87 -29.29 8.57
N GLU A 33 -6.51 -30.57 8.69
CA GLU A 33 -7.25 -31.53 9.53
C GLU A 33 -6.93 -31.40 11.02
N LEU A 34 -6.11 -30.44 11.43
CA LEU A 34 -5.75 -30.20 12.84
C LEU A 34 -6.15 -28.80 13.33
N GLN A 35 -7.10 -28.17 12.64
CA GLN A 35 -7.55 -26.81 12.96
C GLN A 35 -8.73 -26.76 13.94
N THR A 36 -9.28 -27.91 14.37
CA THR A 36 -10.42 -27.96 15.31
C THR A 36 -10.20 -28.99 16.42
N PRO A 37 -10.80 -28.80 17.62
CA PRO A 37 -10.67 -29.76 18.71
C PRO A 37 -11.11 -31.18 18.34
N ARG A 38 -12.18 -31.31 17.54
CA ARG A 38 -12.70 -32.60 17.07
C ARG A 38 -11.69 -33.32 16.18
N ALA A 39 -11.08 -32.60 15.24
CA ALA A 39 -10.16 -33.22 14.29
C ALA A 39 -8.83 -33.59 14.97
N VAL A 40 -8.39 -32.79 15.94
CA VAL A 40 -7.28 -33.13 16.85
C VAL A 40 -7.58 -34.39 17.66
N PHE A 41 -8.79 -34.51 18.22
CA PHE A 41 -9.20 -35.72 18.93
C PHE A 41 -9.14 -36.96 18.03
N GLN A 42 -9.66 -36.84 16.80
CA GLN A 42 -9.65 -37.94 15.82
C GLN A 42 -8.22 -38.35 15.46
N PHE A 43 -7.34 -37.39 15.16
CA PHE A 43 -5.93 -37.68 14.87
C PHE A 43 -5.23 -38.44 16.01
N LEU A 44 -5.36 -37.96 17.25
CA LEU A 44 -4.71 -38.59 18.40
C LEU A 44 -5.27 -39.98 18.68
N ARG A 45 -6.58 -40.17 18.54
CA ARG A 45 -7.22 -41.49 18.67
C ARG A 45 -6.75 -42.47 17.59
N ASP A 46 -6.73 -42.02 16.34
CA ASP A 46 -6.51 -42.88 15.18
C ASP A 46 -5.01 -43.25 15.02
N HIS A 47 -4.09 -42.37 15.41
CA HIS A 47 -2.64 -42.58 15.26
C HIS A 47 -1.87 -42.88 16.55
N TYR A 48 -2.38 -42.49 17.72
CA TYR A 48 -1.65 -42.57 19.00
C TYR A 48 -2.40 -43.33 20.11
N GLY A 49 -3.50 -44.02 19.77
CA GLY A 49 -4.04 -45.11 20.57
C GLY A 49 -5.52 -44.99 20.96
N GLN A 50 -6.10 -46.12 21.34
CA GLN A 50 -7.48 -46.24 21.82
C GLN A 50 -7.54 -45.98 23.34
N GLY A 51 -7.71 -44.71 23.72
CA GLY A 51 -7.80 -44.29 25.12
C GLY A 51 -8.24 -42.83 25.28
N ALA A 52 -8.25 -42.34 26.52
CA ALA A 52 -8.56 -40.96 26.87
C ALA A 52 -7.55 -39.99 26.22
N VAL A 53 -7.95 -39.37 25.10
CA VAL A 53 -7.11 -38.40 24.40
C VAL A 53 -6.77 -37.22 25.31
N SER A 54 -5.46 -36.99 25.53
CA SER A 54 -4.99 -36.05 26.55
C SER A 54 -3.87 -35.12 26.06
N SER A 55 -3.68 -33.99 26.76
CA SER A 55 -2.52 -33.10 26.57
C SER A 55 -1.18 -33.83 26.74
N HIS A 56 -1.15 -34.95 27.47
CA HIS A 56 0.06 -35.76 27.63
C HIS A 56 0.52 -36.35 26.30
N GLN A 57 -0.40 -36.94 25.53
CA GLN A 57 -0.08 -37.49 24.21
C GLN A 57 0.44 -36.39 23.28
N MET A 58 -0.21 -35.20 23.28
CA MET A 58 0.27 -34.04 22.50
C MET A 58 1.70 -33.64 22.88
N LYS A 59 2.04 -33.70 24.17
CA LYS A 59 3.39 -33.43 24.68
C LYS A 59 4.38 -34.49 24.20
N GLU A 60 4.06 -35.78 24.31
CA GLU A 60 4.95 -36.88 23.89
C GLU A 60 5.30 -36.81 22.39
N ILE A 61 4.30 -36.58 21.53
CA ILE A 61 4.54 -36.43 20.09
C ILE A 61 5.34 -35.16 19.77
N SER A 62 5.15 -34.10 20.55
CA SER A 62 5.91 -32.85 20.42
C SER A 62 7.37 -33.03 20.84
N GLU A 63 7.63 -33.82 21.89
CA GLU A 63 9.00 -34.16 22.30
C GLU A 63 9.72 -35.01 21.25
N ARG A 64 9.01 -35.91 20.56
CA ARG A 64 9.57 -36.65 19.42
C ARG A 64 10.03 -35.70 18.31
N PHE A 65 9.21 -34.71 17.96
CA PHE A 65 9.57 -33.70 16.97
C PHE A 65 10.74 -32.82 17.44
N LEU A 66 10.75 -32.39 18.70
CA LEU A 66 11.88 -31.65 19.26
C LEU A 66 13.20 -32.44 19.17
N ARG A 67 13.17 -33.74 19.47
CA ARG A 67 14.35 -34.61 19.31
C ARG A 67 14.82 -34.69 17.87
N SER A 68 13.91 -34.73 16.88
CA SER A 68 14.31 -34.76 15.47
C SER A 68 14.93 -33.44 15.00
N ILE A 69 14.48 -32.29 15.53
CA ILE A 69 15.12 -31.00 15.27
C ILE A 69 16.54 -30.96 15.83
N ASN A 70 16.73 -31.36 17.09
CA ASN A 70 18.06 -31.36 17.72
C ASN A 70 19.01 -32.31 17.00
N ARG A 71 18.57 -33.53 16.70
CA ARG A 71 19.37 -34.50 15.94
C ARG A 71 19.73 -33.96 14.55
N PHE A 72 18.78 -33.36 13.84
CA PHE A 72 19.07 -32.75 12.54
C PHE A 72 20.14 -31.65 12.63
N ALA A 73 20.08 -30.82 13.67
CA ALA A 73 21.06 -29.78 13.90
C ALA A 73 22.45 -30.37 14.19
N GLU A 74 22.53 -31.39 15.04
CA GLU A 74 23.76 -32.12 15.36
C GLU A 74 24.36 -32.81 14.12
N ASP A 75 23.55 -33.57 13.39
CA ASP A 75 23.96 -34.34 12.20
C ASP A 75 24.54 -33.45 11.09
N HIS A 76 24.07 -32.21 10.97
CA HIS A 76 24.47 -31.26 9.93
C HIS A 76 25.39 -30.14 10.46
N GLY A 77 25.76 -30.16 11.74
CA GLY A 77 26.59 -29.11 12.35
C GLY A 77 25.95 -27.71 12.35
N ILE A 78 24.61 -27.63 12.43
CA ILE A 78 23.86 -26.38 12.35
C ILE A 78 23.69 -25.80 13.76
N PRO A 79 24.08 -24.53 14.01
CA PRO A 79 23.90 -23.93 15.33
C PRO A 79 22.43 -23.64 15.65
N ILE A 80 22.00 -23.96 16.88
CA ILE A 80 20.71 -23.54 17.43
C ILE A 80 20.91 -22.30 18.31
N ILE A 81 20.30 -21.19 17.93
CA ILE A 81 20.53 -19.87 18.54
C ILE A 81 19.25 -19.40 19.24
N GLY A 82 19.32 -19.08 20.53
CA GLY A 82 18.23 -18.40 21.23
C GLY A 82 18.17 -16.93 20.84
N PHE A 83 17.01 -16.45 20.40
CA PHE A 83 16.83 -15.02 20.10
C PHE A 83 16.70 -14.20 21.38
N GLU A 84 17.51 -13.14 21.48
CA GLU A 84 17.43 -12.20 22.59
C GLU A 84 16.27 -11.20 22.40
N LYS A 85 15.79 -10.63 23.50
CA LYS A 85 14.72 -9.63 23.47
C LYS A 85 15.23 -8.36 22.78
N GLY A 86 14.56 -7.96 21.70
CA GLY A 86 14.92 -6.76 20.93
C GLY A 86 15.96 -7.01 19.83
N GLN A 87 16.55 -8.20 19.75
CA GLN A 87 17.46 -8.56 18.67
C GLN A 87 16.73 -8.62 17.33
N ARG A 88 17.25 -7.91 16.34
CA ARG A 88 16.75 -7.98 14.97
C ARG A 88 17.22 -9.28 14.33
N LYS A 89 16.28 -10.20 14.14
CA LYS A 89 16.53 -11.52 13.54
C LYS A 89 17.08 -11.45 12.12
N GLU A 90 16.68 -10.41 11.37
CA GLU A 90 17.13 -10.16 10.00
C GLU A 90 18.63 -9.81 9.95
N ASP A 91 19.12 -9.01 10.90
CA ASP A 91 20.52 -8.57 10.95
C ASP A 91 21.44 -9.77 11.25
N LEU A 92 21.05 -10.60 12.24
CA LEU A 92 21.74 -11.86 12.51
C LEU A 92 21.73 -12.80 11.29
N ALA A 93 20.60 -12.90 10.59
CA ALA A 93 20.53 -13.75 9.41
C ALA A 93 21.46 -13.27 8.29
N ALA A 94 21.63 -11.95 8.11
CA ALA A 94 22.54 -11.39 7.13
C ALA A 94 24.01 -11.74 7.42
N GLU A 95 24.42 -11.75 8.70
CA GLU A 95 25.78 -12.16 9.09
C GLU A 95 26.07 -13.61 8.69
N TYR A 96 25.12 -14.52 8.91
CA TYR A 96 25.26 -15.92 8.50
C TYR A 96 25.24 -16.09 6.98
N VAL A 97 24.39 -15.36 6.27
CA VAL A 97 24.37 -15.39 4.79
C VAL A 97 25.72 -14.98 4.21
N ALA A 98 26.36 -13.95 4.78
CA ALA A 98 27.66 -13.45 4.30
C ALA A 98 28.81 -14.47 4.45
N GLN A 99 28.70 -15.40 5.39
CA GLN A 99 29.71 -16.43 5.67
C GLN A 99 29.40 -17.77 5.00
N PHE A 100 28.23 -17.90 4.36
CA PHE A 100 27.75 -19.16 3.80
C PHE A 100 28.32 -19.40 2.41
N SER A 101 29.01 -20.53 2.23
CA SER A 101 29.72 -20.86 0.99
C SER A 101 28.97 -21.82 0.07
N THR A 102 27.98 -22.57 0.57
CA THR A 102 27.21 -23.51 -0.24
C THR A 102 26.04 -22.81 -0.94
N PRO A 103 25.65 -23.27 -2.14
CA PRO A 103 24.57 -22.63 -2.91
C PRO A 103 23.19 -22.82 -2.28
N GLU A 104 23.03 -23.83 -1.42
CA GLU A 104 21.78 -24.16 -0.74
C GLU A 104 22.09 -24.82 0.61
N GLY A 105 21.25 -24.54 1.62
CA GLY A 105 21.34 -25.19 2.93
C GLY A 105 20.79 -24.34 4.07
N VAL A 106 20.77 -24.94 5.27
CA VAL A 106 20.34 -24.29 6.50
C VAL A 106 21.53 -23.55 7.13
N LEU A 107 21.34 -22.27 7.42
CA LEU A 107 22.34 -21.39 8.02
C LEU A 107 22.45 -21.62 9.53
N PHE A 108 21.30 -21.54 10.21
CA PHE A 108 21.15 -21.73 11.65
C PHE A 108 19.67 -21.96 11.99
N ILE A 109 19.41 -22.43 13.21
CA ILE A 109 18.07 -22.61 13.74
C ILE A 109 17.84 -21.62 14.89
N GLY A 110 17.04 -20.59 14.65
CA GLY A 110 16.66 -19.63 15.67
C GLY A 110 15.57 -20.17 16.60
N LYS A 111 15.64 -19.90 17.90
CA LYS A 111 14.66 -20.34 18.91
C LYS A 111 14.09 -19.12 19.65
N ALA A 112 12.77 -18.99 19.66
CA ALA A 112 12.06 -17.95 20.43
C ALA A 112 10.78 -18.48 21.06
N GLN A 113 10.41 -17.98 22.24
CA GLN A 113 9.10 -18.26 22.82
C GLN A 113 8.04 -17.30 22.27
N GLU A 114 6.97 -17.86 21.72
CA GLU A 114 5.84 -17.08 21.20
C GLU A 114 4.51 -17.64 21.68
N LYS A 115 3.54 -16.74 21.85
CA LYS A 115 2.17 -17.13 22.17
C LYS A 115 1.51 -17.67 20.90
N VAL A 116 1.07 -18.92 20.94
CA VAL A 116 0.41 -19.59 19.80
C VAL A 116 -0.95 -20.16 20.21
N ARG A 117 -1.88 -20.25 19.25
CA ARG A 117 -3.11 -21.03 19.41
C ARG A 117 -2.76 -22.52 19.40
N THR A 118 -3.34 -23.27 20.33
CA THR A 118 -3.11 -24.71 20.49
C THR A 118 -4.30 -25.33 21.21
N PHE A 119 -4.17 -26.59 21.62
CA PHE A 119 -5.19 -27.37 22.29
C PHE A 119 -4.71 -27.87 23.64
N ARG A 120 -5.65 -27.99 24.57
CA ARG A 120 -5.44 -28.68 25.85
C ARG A 120 -6.65 -29.54 26.17
N THR A 121 -6.42 -30.54 27.00
CA THR A 121 -7.48 -31.35 27.61
C THR A 121 -7.90 -30.74 28.94
N GLU A 122 -9.20 -30.63 29.16
CA GLU A 122 -9.85 -30.26 30.41
C GLU A 122 -10.77 -31.39 30.88
N GLY A 123 -10.97 -31.53 32.19
CA GLY A 123 -11.97 -32.46 32.71
C GLY A 123 -13.37 -31.86 32.60
N ARG A 124 -14.31 -32.59 32.01
CA ARG A 124 -15.75 -32.28 32.03
C ARG A 124 -16.51 -33.38 32.77
N ARG A 125 -17.69 -33.06 33.30
CA ARG A 125 -18.56 -34.05 33.94
C ARG A 125 -19.77 -34.37 33.07
N ASN A 126 -20.14 -35.64 33.00
CA ASN A 126 -21.41 -36.04 32.37
C ASN A 126 -22.57 -35.89 33.37
N GLU A 127 -23.79 -36.20 32.92
CA GLU A 127 -25.01 -36.13 33.75
C GLU A 127 -24.98 -37.06 34.97
N ARG A 128 -24.13 -38.10 34.93
CA ARG A 128 -23.90 -39.05 36.04
C ARG A 128 -22.80 -38.60 37.01
N GLY A 129 -22.19 -37.44 36.79
CA GLY A 129 -21.10 -36.89 37.60
C GLY A 129 -19.70 -37.47 37.29
N GLU A 130 -19.59 -38.36 36.30
CA GLU A 130 -18.32 -38.98 35.89
C GLU A 130 -17.49 -37.98 35.10
N THR A 131 -16.18 -37.92 35.38
CA THR A 131 -15.26 -36.99 34.70
C THR A 131 -14.70 -37.63 33.43
N TYR A 132 -14.74 -36.91 32.31
CA TYR A 132 -14.16 -37.32 31.04
C TYR A 132 -13.28 -36.20 30.44
N PRO A 133 -12.23 -36.55 29.67
CA PRO A 133 -11.37 -35.59 29.01
C PRO A 133 -12.09 -34.89 27.86
N TRP A 134 -11.90 -33.58 27.75
CA TRP A 134 -12.44 -32.76 26.66
C TRP A 134 -11.37 -31.84 26.08
N ILE A 135 -11.17 -31.91 24.77
CA ILE A 135 -10.21 -31.04 24.10
C ILE A 135 -10.85 -29.68 23.87
N VAL A 136 -10.18 -28.63 24.33
CA VAL A 136 -10.54 -27.24 24.07
C VAL A 136 -9.41 -26.53 23.36
N GLU A 137 -9.78 -25.50 22.61
CA GLU A 137 -8.81 -24.56 22.08
C GLU A 137 -8.32 -23.61 23.19
N THR A 138 -7.02 -23.29 23.15
CA THR A 138 -6.38 -22.39 24.10
C THR A 138 -5.20 -21.67 23.44
N THR A 139 -4.46 -20.88 24.23
CA THR A 139 -3.18 -20.31 23.80
C THR A 139 -2.09 -20.68 24.80
N ALA A 140 -0.89 -20.95 24.32
CA ALA A 140 0.27 -21.28 25.16
C ALA A 140 1.53 -20.57 24.66
N MET A 141 2.47 -20.30 25.58
CA MET A 141 3.83 -19.89 25.23
C MET A 141 4.60 -21.12 24.81
N VAL A 142 5.02 -21.16 23.55
CA VAL A 142 5.69 -22.33 22.94
C VAL A 142 6.95 -21.89 22.24
N ASN A 143 7.99 -22.71 22.30
CA ASN A 143 9.20 -22.50 21.52
C ASN A 143 8.88 -22.62 20.02
N GLN A 144 9.28 -21.61 19.26
CA GLN A 144 9.25 -21.61 17.80
C GLN A 144 10.68 -21.80 17.30
N TYR A 145 10.86 -22.72 16.37
CA TYR A 145 12.15 -23.00 15.72
C TYR A 145 12.12 -22.44 14.31
N TYR A 146 12.98 -21.47 14.05
CA TYR A 146 13.14 -20.75 12.79
C TYR A 146 14.32 -21.35 12.03
N PHE A 147 14.05 -22.13 10.99
CA PHE A 147 15.08 -22.60 10.08
C PHE A 147 15.39 -21.48 9.09
N TYR A 148 16.47 -20.73 9.33
CA TYR A 148 17.00 -19.76 8.38
C TYR A 148 17.87 -20.50 7.37
N ALA A 149 17.59 -20.33 6.09
CA ALA A 149 18.20 -21.10 5.03
C ALA A 149 18.35 -20.27 3.75
N VAL A 150 19.21 -20.74 2.85
CA VAL A 150 19.37 -20.19 1.50
C VAL A 150 18.96 -21.27 0.51
N ASP A 151 18.14 -20.86 -0.46
CA ASP A 151 17.67 -21.70 -1.56
C ASP A 151 18.30 -21.24 -2.88
N VAL A 152 18.62 -22.21 -3.75
CA VAL A 152 19.27 -21.93 -5.04
C VAL A 152 18.41 -21.08 -5.99
N ASP A 153 17.08 -21.16 -5.88
CA ASP A 153 16.11 -20.42 -6.69
C ASP A 153 15.55 -19.17 -5.97
N PHE A 154 15.34 -19.25 -4.66
CA PHE A 154 14.64 -18.23 -3.86
C PHE A 154 15.57 -17.34 -3.04
N GLY A 155 16.84 -17.70 -2.89
CA GLY A 155 17.77 -17.00 -2.01
C GLY A 155 17.43 -17.18 -0.53
N PRO A 156 17.77 -16.22 0.34
CA PRO A 156 17.51 -16.32 1.78
C PRO A 156 16.02 -16.36 2.12
N PHE A 157 15.65 -17.27 3.02
CA PHE A 157 14.29 -17.42 3.53
C PHE A 157 14.31 -17.99 4.96
N PHE A 158 13.15 -18.04 5.60
CA PHE A 158 12.99 -18.89 6.78
C PHE A 158 11.70 -19.70 6.75
N LEU A 159 11.77 -20.91 7.32
CA LEU A 159 10.61 -21.72 7.65
C LEU A 159 10.57 -21.94 9.17
N LYS A 160 9.54 -21.39 9.80
CA LYS A 160 9.32 -21.47 11.24
C LYS A 160 8.37 -22.60 11.58
N TYR A 161 8.70 -23.45 12.56
CA TYR A 161 7.80 -24.45 13.13
C TYR A 161 7.51 -24.19 14.61
N SER A 162 6.25 -24.36 15.00
CA SER A 162 5.87 -24.49 16.40
C SER A 162 6.35 -25.83 16.94
N SER A 163 7.01 -25.82 18.10
CA SER A 163 7.49 -27.04 18.73
C SER A 163 6.42 -27.86 19.43
N TYR A 164 5.20 -27.33 19.52
CA TYR A 164 4.07 -28.00 20.15
C TYR A 164 2.96 -28.22 19.12
N PHE A 165 2.30 -29.37 19.26
CA PHE A 165 1.16 -29.79 18.47
C PHE A 165 0.07 -28.68 18.44
N PRO A 166 -0.53 -28.34 17.28
CA PRO A 166 -0.51 -29.05 15.98
C PRO A 166 0.59 -28.57 15.01
N TYR A 167 1.71 -28.06 15.52
CA TYR A 167 2.90 -27.72 14.71
C TYR A 167 2.63 -26.70 13.61
N GLY A 168 1.85 -25.65 13.91
CA GLY A 168 1.67 -24.53 13.00
C GLY A 168 3.02 -23.92 12.60
N ALA A 169 3.16 -23.59 11.33
CA ALA A 169 4.39 -23.12 10.73
C ALA A 169 4.20 -21.82 9.93
N LYS A 170 5.30 -21.15 9.61
CA LYS A 170 5.30 -19.95 8.75
C LYS A 170 6.48 -19.96 7.80
N LEU A 171 6.21 -19.74 6.52
CA LEU A 171 7.23 -19.54 5.49
C LEU A 171 7.35 -18.04 5.20
N CYS A 172 8.56 -17.52 5.16
CA CYS A 172 8.85 -16.15 4.73
C CYS A 172 10.02 -16.13 3.75
N PHE A 173 9.84 -15.47 2.61
CA PHE A 173 10.90 -15.26 1.61
C PHE A 173 10.74 -13.88 0.95
N ASN A 174 11.77 -13.46 0.19
CA ASN A 174 11.77 -12.21 -0.55
C ASN A 174 11.73 -12.45 -2.07
N GLY A 175 10.81 -11.82 -2.79
CA GLY A 175 10.65 -11.98 -4.23
C GLY A 175 11.73 -11.29 -5.07
N HIS A 176 12.40 -10.24 -4.56
CA HIS A 176 13.57 -9.67 -5.22
C HIS A 176 14.79 -10.59 -5.09
N GLU A 177 14.98 -11.27 -3.96
CA GLU A 177 16.05 -12.26 -3.82
C GLU A 177 15.85 -13.45 -4.76
N TYR A 178 14.61 -13.93 -4.91
CA TYR A 178 14.25 -14.87 -5.97
C TYR A 178 14.62 -14.32 -7.36
N LEU A 179 14.22 -13.09 -7.68
CA LEU A 179 14.49 -12.49 -9.00
C LEU A 179 15.99 -12.37 -9.29
N LYS A 180 16.79 -11.93 -8.32
CA LYS A 180 18.27 -11.89 -8.42
C LYS A 180 18.85 -13.26 -8.76
N ARG A 181 18.38 -14.33 -8.09
CA ARG A 181 18.81 -15.71 -8.38
C ARG A 181 18.43 -16.14 -9.80
N GLN A 182 17.24 -15.80 -10.27
CA GLN A 182 16.83 -16.15 -11.64
C GLN A 182 17.63 -15.38 -12.70
N LEU A 183 17.92 -14.09 -12.48
CA LEU A 183 18.77 -13.30 -13.37
C LEU A 183 20.19 -13.87 -13.45
N ALA A 184 20.77 -14.23 -12.30
CA ALA A 184 22.09 -14.85 -12.24
C ALA A 184 22.14 -16.19 -13.00
N LYS A 185 21.08 -17.02 -12.89
CA LYS A 185 20.97 -18.29 -13.64
C LYS A 185 20.88 -18.10 -15.15
N GLU A 186 20.25 -17.01 -15.60
CA GLU A 186 20.18 -16.66 -17.03
C GLU A 186 21.40 -15.87 -17.52
N GLY A 187 22.36 -15.55 -16.64
CA GLY A 187 23.53 -14.75 -16.99
C GLY A 187 23.21 -13.30 -17.38
N ILE A 188 22.09 -12.76 -16.88
CA ILE A 188 21.67 -11.38 -17.14
C ILE A 188 22.32 -10.46 -16.09
N GLY A 189 23.12 -9.48 -16.54
CA GLY A 189 23.76 -8.52 -15.66
C GLY A 189 22.74 -7.59 -15.00
N TYR A 190 22.95 -7.32 -13.71
CA TYR A 190 22.16 -6.38 -12.93
C TYR A 190 22.99 -5.72 -11.82
N GLU A 191 22.59 -4.53 -11.39
CA GLU A 191 23.13 -3.86 -10.21
C GLU A 191 22.11 -3.87 -9.07
N GLU A 192 22.56 -4.07 -7.83
CA GLU A 192 21.69 -4.16 -6.67
C GLU A 192 21.27 -2.80 -6.11
N LEU A 193 20.03 -2.73 -5.62
CA LEU A 193 19.48 -1.61 -4.87
C LEU A 193 18.99 -2.09 -3.50
N ALA A 194 19.93 -2.47 -2.63
CA ALA A 194 19.67 -3.24 -1.41
C ALA A 194 18.89 -4.53 -1.74
N ASN A 195 17.70 -4.75 -1.17
CA ASN A 195 16.80 -5.85 -1.54
C ASN A 195 16.03 -5.59 -2.86
N GLY A 196 16.59 -4.85 -3.82
CA GLY A 196 15.97 -4.49 -5.09
C GLY A 196 16.98 -4.45 -6.24
N ILE A 197 16.55 -3.96 -7.41
CA ILE A 197 17.38 -3.87 -8.62
C ILE A 197 17.49 -2.41 -9.05
N LEU A 198 18.71 -1.94 -9.28
CA LEU A 198 19.04 -0.58 -9.72
C LEU A 198 19.08 -0.47 -11.24
N SER A 199 19.72 -1.42 -11.91
CA SER A 199 19.85 -1.50 -13.36
C SER A 199 19.85 -2.98 -13.79
N CYS A 200 19.46 -3.25 -15.04
CA CYS A 200 19.40 -4.60 -15.59
C CYS A 200 19.60 -4.55 -17.10
N ASP A 201 20.42 -5.45 -17.64
CA ASP A 201 20.73 -5.52 -19.08
C ASP A 201 19.50 -5.87 -19.92
N ASN A 202 18.53 -6.60 -19.33
CA ASN A 202 17.29 -6.96 -20.00
C ASN A 202 16.06 -6.75 -19.08
N PRO A 203 15.56 -5.51 -18.99
CA PRO A 203 14.42 -5.16 -18.13
C PRO A 203 13.13 -5.93 -18.47
N LYS A 204 12.91 -6.23 -19.75
CA LYS A 204 11.74 -7.00 -20.19
C LYS A 204 11.79 -8.42 -19.63
N ARG A 205 12.94 -9.09 -19.77
CA ARG A 205 13.12 -10.44 -19.25
C ARG A 205 13.08 -10.47 -17.72
N MET A 206 13.64 -9.45 -17.07
CA MET A 206 13.53 -9.28 -15.62
C MET A 206 12.07 -9.25 -15.14
N GLN A 207 11.20 -8.49 -15.82
CA GLN A 207 9.78 -8.45 -15.48
C GLN A 207 9.10 -9.83 -15.70
N GLU A 208 9.38 -10.51 -16.81
CA GLU A 208 8.87 -11.86 -17.07
C GLU A 208 9.28 -12.88 -15.99
N LEU A 209 10.52 -12.80 -15.49
CA LEU A 209 11.00 -13.64 -14.40
C LEU A 209 10.29 -13.34 -13.07
N ALA A 210 10.03 -12.06 -12.78
CA ALA A 210 9.28 -11.63 -11.59
C ALA A 210 7.80 -12.10 -11.64
N ASP A 211 7.21 -12.12 -12.83
CA ASP A 211 5.85 -12.61 -13.07
C ASP A 211 5.77 -14.14 -13.06
N GLY A 212 6.87 -14.82 -13.41
CA GLY A 212 7.02 -16.27 -13.32
C GLY A 212 6.94 -16.84 -11.89
N LEU A 213 6.96 -16.01 -10.85
CA LEU A 213 6.79 -16.43 -9.45
C LEU A 213 5.31 -16.75 -9.14
N THR A 214 4.89 -17.96 -9.51
CA THR A 214 3.52 -18.46 -9.41
C THR A 214 3.24 -19.21 -8.10
N PRO A 215 1.95 -19.40 -7.72
CA PRO A 215 1.57 -20.27 -6.60
C PRO A 215 2.17 -21.68 -6.69
N ALA A 216 2.24 -22.26 -7.88
CA ALA A 216 2.79 -23.59 -8.09
C ALA A 216 4.29 -23.64 -7.74
N ARG A 217 5.08 -22.65 -8.19
CA ARG A 217 6.51 -22.57 -7.83
C ARG A 217 6.71 -22.41 -6.33
N ILE A 218 5.92 -21.57 -5.67
CA ILE A 218 5.98 -21.38 -4.21
C ILE A 218 5.63 -22.68 -3.47
N LEU A 219 4.66 -23.45 -3.94
CA LEU A 219 4.31 -24.75 -3.34
C LEU A 219 5.39 -25.81 -3.57
N LEU A 220 6.03 -25.84 -4.75
CA LEU A 220 7.18 -26.71 -5.01
C LEU A 220 8.36 -26.36 -4.10
N PHE A 221 8.65 -25.07 -3.94
CA PHE A 221 9.65 -24.58 -3.00
C PHE A 221 9.35 -25.01 -1.56
N LEU A 222 8.13 -24.79 -1.08
CA LEU A 222 7.72 -25.26 0.26
C LEU A 222 7.84 -26.78 0.40
N SER A 223 7.40 -27.55 -0.61
CA SER A 223 7.49 -29.00 -0.60
C SER A 223 8.93 -29.49 -0.57
N LYS A 224 9.84 -28.84 -1.30
CA LYS A 224 11.27 -29.17 -1.29
C LYS A 224 11.83 -29.04 0.12
N TRP A 225 11.61 -27.91 0.78
CA TRP A 225 12.13 -27.68 2.12
C TRP A 225 11.43 -28.50 3.21
N GLN A 226 10.17 -28.85 3.04
CA GLN A 226 9.50 -29.81 3.93
C GLN A 226 10.10 -31.21 3.85
N HIS A 227 10.73 -31.56 2.72
CA HIS A 227 11.44 -32.84 2.57
C HIS A 227 12.84 -32.79 3.20
N HIS A 228 13.55 -31.66 3.09
CA HIS A 228 14.89 -31.51 3.65
C HIS A 228 14.90 -31.26 5.16
N LEU A 229 13.85 -30.66 5.71
CA LEU A 229 13.76 -30.33 7.13
C LEU A 229 13.05 -31.42 7.94
N PRO A 230 13.28 -31.49 9.27
CA PRO A 230 12.53 -32.37 10.13
C PRO A 230 11.02 -32.16 10.00
N CYS A 231 10.28 -33.23 9.71
CA CYS A 231 8.83 -33.19 9.65
C CYS A 231 8.23 -33.74 10.97
N PRO A 232 7.25 -33.04 11.59
CA PRO A 232 6.58 -33.54 12.78
C PRO A 232 5.65 -34.73 12.51
N PHE A 233 5.18 -34.88 11.27
CA PHE A 233 4.30 -35.97 10.83
C PHE A 233 5.11 -37.11 10.21
N THR A 234 4.83 -38.32 10.65
CA THR A 234 5.38 -39.56 10.11
C THR A 234 4.97 -39.77 8.65
N VAL A 235 5.69 -40.65 7.95
CA VAL A 235 5.39 -40.99 6.55
C VAL A 235 3.97 -41.54 6.40
N ASP A 236 3.49 -42.36 7.35
CA ASP A 236 2.16 -42.94 7.29
C ASP A 236 1.04 -41.92 7.54
N GLU A 237 1.24 -40.99 8.48
CA GLU A 237 0.34 -39.83 8.66
C GLU A 237 0.26 -38.98 7.39
N GLN A 238 1.40 -38.71 6.75
CA GLN A 238 1.43 -37.95 5.50
C GLN A 238 0.77 -38.68 4.32
N ARG A 239 0.79 -40.01 4.30
CA ARG A 239 0.12 -40.85 3.28
C ARG A 239 -1.40 -40.78 3.39
N VAL A 240 -1.94 -40.69 4.61
CA VAL A 240 -3.39 -40.58 4.84
C VAL A 240 -3.91 -39.13 4.83
N GLY A 241 -3.06 -38.16 4.45
CA GLY A 241 -3.48 -36.78 4.18
C GLY A 241 -3.01 -35.73 5.20
N TYR A 242 -2.22 -36.09 6.21
CA TYR A 242 -1.63 -35.11 7.14
C TYR A 242 -0.44 -34.36 6.54
N ARG A 243 -0.71 -33.59 5.49
CA ARG A 243 0.25 -32.73 4.79
C ARG A 243 -0.08 -31.27 5.03
N TYR A 244 0.97 -30.45 5.06
CA TYR A 244 0.81 -29.02 5.22
C TYR A 244 0.19 -28.37 3.98
N GLN A 245 -0.63 -27.35 4.22
CA GLN A 245 -1.09 -26.41 3.21
C GLN A 245 -0.60 -25.00 3.53
N ALA A 246 -0.56 -24.14 2.51
CA ALA A 246 -0.14 -22.75 2.62
C ALA A 246 -1.31 -21.78 2.44
N SER A 247 -1.34 -20.73 3.26
CA SER A 247 -2.25 -19.59 3.10
C SER A 247 -1.50 -18.27 3.30
N ILE A 248 -1.93 -17.23 2.60
CA ILE A 248 -1.33 -15.90 2.63
C ILE A 248 -1.63 -15.26 3.98
N SER A 249 -0.55 -15.03 4.74
CA SER A 249 -0.59 -14.26 5.99
C SER A 249 -0.33 -12.79 5.72
N GLN A 250 0.68 -12.49 4.90
CA GLN A 250 1.00 -11.14 4.43
C GLN A 250 1.71 -11.26 3.08
N VAL A 251 1.46 -10.32 2.17
CA VAL A 251 2.20 -10.22 0.91
C VAL A 251 2.37 -8.74 0.54
N GLU A 252 3.56 -8.39 0.09
CA GLU A 252 3.91 -7.06 -0.40
C GLU A 252 4.06 -7.05 -1.92
N PHE A 253 3.38 -6.12 -2.57
CA PHE A 253 3.44 -5.88 -4.02
C PHE A 253 4.14 -4.56 -4.27
N ALA A 254 5.36 -4.61 -4.79
CA ALA A 254 6.20 -3.44 -5.02
C ALA A 254 6.19 -3.02 -6.49
N LEU A 255 6.03 -1.73 -6.73
CA LEU A 255 6.37 -1.04 -7.96
C LEU A 255 7.59 -0.16 -7.66
N THR A 256 8.74 -0.48 -8.26
CA THR A 256 10.00 0.26 -8.10
C THR A 256 10.34 0.95 -9.41
N GLN A 257 10.51 2.26 -9.38
CA GLN A 257 10.87 3.11 -10.52
C GLN A 257 12.21 3.80 -10.20
N VAL A 258 13.28 3.39 -10.86
CA VAL A 258 14.62 3.97 -10.68
C VAL A 258 14.71 5.24 -11.50
N VAL A 259 15.18 6.32 -10.88
CA VAL A 259 15.38 7.60 -11.56
C VAL A 259 16.84 7.80 -11.97
N ASP A 260 17.05 8.44 -13.12
CA ASP A 260 18.37 8.79 -13.67
C ASP A 260 19.24 9.62 -12.70
N ARG A 261 18.63 10.48 -11.88
CA ARG A 261 19.30 11.36 -10.91
C ARG A 261 18.53 11.45 -9.59
N PRO A 262 19.23 11.39 -8.43
CA PRO A 262 18.61 11.54 -7.11
C PRO A 262 17.74 12.79 -6.94
N VAL A 263 18.14 13.91 -7.56
CA VAL A 263 17.42 15.19 -7.46
C VAL A 263 16.01 15.11 -8.05
N HIS A 264 15.79 14.32 -9.10
CA HIS A 264 14.46 14.17 -9.70
C HIS A 264 13.49 13.42 -8.77
N GLY A 265 13.98 12.38 -8.09
CA GLY A 265 13.20 11.70 -7.05
C GLY A 265 12.89 12.61 -5.85
N ARG A 266 13.81 13.50 -5.46
CA ARG A 266 13.53 14.50 -4.41
C ARG A 266 12.44 15.49 -4.82
N ILE A 267 12.51 16.02 -6.04
CA ILE A 267 11.47 16.89 -6.62
C ILE A 267 10.11 16.19 -6.59
N PHE A 268 10.06 14.91 -7.00
CA PHE A 268 8.84 14.11 -6.93
C PHE A 268 8.25 14.08 -5.50
N PHE A 269 9.05 13.76 -4.48
CA PHE A 269 8.53 13.64 -3.12
C PHE A 269 8.14 14.99 -2.52
N GLU A 270 8.91 16.06 -2.76
CA GLU A 270 8.56 17.41 -2.30
C GLU A 270 7.19 17.85 -2.82
N GLU A 271 6.92 17.62 -4.11
CA GLU A 271 5.63 17.92 -4.72
C GLU A 271 4.52 17.01 -4.19
N VAL A 272 4.73 15.68 -4.20
CA VAL A 272 3.70 14.73 -3.75
C VAL A 272 3.27 14.98 -2.30
N LEU A 273 4.21 15.18 -1.38
CA LEU A 273 3.88 15.31 0.05
C LEU A 273 3.12 16.58 0.38
N ARG A 274 3.43 17.69 -0.30
CA ARG A 274 2.72 18.97 -0.12
C ARG A 274 1.23 18.84 -0.46
N GLU A 275 0.88 17.89 -1.32
CA GLU A 275 -0.44 17.83 -1.92
C GLU A 275 -1.29 16.61 -1.56
N ASN A 276 -0.68 15.58 -0.97
CA ASN A 276 -1.31 14.28 -0.78
C ASN A 276 -1.45 13.87 0.70
N ILE A 277 -1.42 14.83 1.63
CA ILE A 277 -1.55 14.56 3.07
C ILE A 277 -2.97 14.08 3.46
N ASP A 278 -3.96 14.28 2.59
CA ASP A 278 -5.37 13.93 2.81
C ASP A 278 -5.83 12.66 2.06
N LEU A 279 -4.92 11.90 1.45
CA LEU A 279 -5.24 10.65 0.72
C LEU A 279 -5.97 9.60 1.56
N GLY A 280 -5.88 9.69 2.89
CA GLY A 280 -6.52 8.79 3.84
C GLY A 280 -7.99 9.09 4.09
N ARG A 281 -8.52 10.17 3.50
CA ARG A 281 -9.96 10.46 3.51
C ARG A 281 -10.72 9.35 2.78
N PRO A 282 -11.91 8.95 3.27
CA PRO A 282 -12.70 7.87 2.67
C PRO A 282 -12.87 7.96 1.16
N ASP A 283 -13.13 9.15 0.61
CA ASP A 283 -13.35 9.33 -0.83
C ASP A 283 -12.08 9.10 -1.67
N ASN A 284 -10.91 9.51 -1.18
CA ASN A 284 -9.62 9.26 -1.83
C ASN A 284 -9.26 7.76 -1.81
N LEU A 285 -9.55 7.08 -0.71
CA LEU A 285 -9.31 5.63 -0.58
C LEU A 285 -10.14 4.81 -1.55
N GLN A 286 -11.35 5.26 -1.90
CA GLN A 286 -12.20 4.54 -2.87
C GLN A 286 -11.54 4.45 -4.24
N LEU A 287 -10.74 5.45 -4.63
CA LEU A 287 -10.00 5.43 -5.88
C LEU A 287 -8.76 4.55 -5.81
N ILE A 288 -7.94 4.75 -4.77
CA ILE A 288 -6.66 4.04 -4.63
C ILE A 288 -6.90 2.52 -4.58
N PHE A 289 -7.91 2.09 -3.81
CA PHE A 289 -8.22 0.68 -3.60
C PHE A 289 -9.33 0.14 -4.50
N ALA A 290 -9.98 0.98 -5.32
CA ALA A 290 -11.15 0.62 -6.15
C ALA A 290 -12.27 -0.10 -5.37
N ARG A 291 -12.54 0.34 -4.13
CA ARG A 291 -13.58 -0.22 -3.25
C ARG A 291 -14.49 0.87 -2.73
N ARG A 292 -15.76 0.55 -2.51
CA ARG A 292 -16.71 1.49 -1.90
C ARG A 292 -16.43 1.63 -0.40
N VAL A 293 -16.21 2.85 0.06
CA VAL A 293 -16.08 3.22 1.48
C VAL A 293 -17.31 4.03 1.85
N THR A 294 -17.99 3.64 2.93
CA THR A 294 -19.22 4.28 3.43
C THR A 294 -19.11 4.47 4.94
N LYS A 295 -20.04 5.23 5.55
CA LYS A 295 -20.14 5.34 7.02
C LYS A 295 -20.24 3.98 7.75
N ARG A 296 -20.66 2.91 7.06
CA ARG A 296 -20.78 1.54 7.60
C ARG A 296 -19.58 0.65 7.29
N THR A 297 -18.59 1.12 6.55
CA THR A 297 -17.41 0.31 6.22
C THR A 297 -16.51 0.21 7.45
N PRO A 298 -16.30 -0.99 8.01
CA PRO A 298 -15.49 -1.14 9.21
C PRO A 298 -13.99 -0.98 8.89
N GLY A 299 -13.23 -0.47 9.87
CA GLY A 299 -11.77 -0.38 9.82
C GLY A 299 -11.22 1.05 9.82
N PRO A 300 -9.94 1.24 10.17
CA PRO A 300 -9.29 2.55 10.14
C PRO A 300 -8.89 2.95 8.70
N PHE A 301 -8.90 4.26 8.47
CA PHE A 301 -8.57 4.93 7.21
C PHE A 301 -7.75 6.18 7.53
N ARG A 302 -6.48 6.26 7.12
CA ARG A 302 -5.63 7.42 7.44
C ARG A 302 -4.41 7.56 6.53
N THR A 303 -3.86 8.77 6.50
CA THR A 303 -2.57 9.08 5.91
C THR A 303 -1.56 9.47 6.98
N ARG A 304 -0.33 9.00 6.83
CA ARG A 304 0.80 9.40 7.67
C ARG A 304 1.98 9.76 6.79
N VAL A 305 2.60 10.89 7.10
CA VAL A 305 3.93 11.24 6.57
C VAL A 305 4.92 10.94 7.68
N VAL A 306 5.85 10.01 7.43
CA VAL A 306 6.93 9.69 8.38
C VAL A 306 8.24 10.17 7.77
N ARG A 307 9.07 10.83 8.58
CA ARG A 307 10.44 11.17 8.23
C ARG A 307 11.34 10.18 8.94
N GLU A 308 12.06 9.36 8.20
CA GLU A 308 13.11 8.50 8.73
C GLU A 308 14.44 9.02 8.16
N GLY A 309 15.29 9.57 9.04
CA GLY A 309 16.42 10.40 8.64
C GLY A 309 15.98 11.70 7.95
N VAL A 310 16.00 11.69 6.61
CA VAL A 310 15.63 12.82 5.72
C VAL A 310 14.77 12.38 4.52
N ILE A 311 14.40 11.10 4.43
CA ILE A 311 13.56 10.60 3.34
C ILE A 311 12.10 10.59 3.81
N PRO A 312 11.23 11.42 3.21
CA PRO A 312 9.84 11.38 3.56
C PRO A 312 9.15 10.16 2.94
N SER A 313 8.34 9.49 3.74
CA SER A 313 7.53 8.35 3.33
C SER A 313 6.05 8.66 3.50
N LEU A 314 5.27 8.40 2.46
CA LEU A 314 3.81 8.50 2.47
C LEU A 314 3.20 7.13 2.78
N TYR A 315 2.31 7.09 3.77
CA TYR A 315 1.56 5.89 4.13
C TYR A 315 0.08 6.14 3.98
N VAL A 316 -0.62 5.20 3.36
CA VAL A 316 -2.09 5.20 3.25
C VAL A 316 -2.60 3.86 3.80
N ASP A 317 -3.29 3.91 4.93
CA ASP A 317 -3.84 2.73 5.60
C ASP A 317 -5.28 2.47 5.10
N TYR A 318 -5.58 1.23 4.67
CA TYR A 318 -6.91 0.73 4.33
C TYR A 318 -7.20 -0.57 5.07
N LYS A 319 -8.03 -0.50 6.12
CA LYS A 319 -8.32 -1.63 7.00
C LYS A 319 -7.02 -2.24 7.56
N SER A 320 -6.74 -3.51 7.27
CA SER A 320 -5.50 -4.18 7.69
C SER A 320 -4.35 -4.01 6.70
N SER A 321 -4.63 -3.49 5.51
CA SER A 321 -3.65 -3.30 4.43
C SER A 321 -3.07 -1.89 4.42
N ARG A 322 -1.87 -1.75 3.88
CA ARG A 322 -1.11 -0.49 3.91
C ARG A 322 -0.39 -0.28 2.60
N LEU A 323 -0.60 0.88 1.99
CA LEU A 323 0.19 1.37 0.88
C LEU A 323 1.30 2.28 1.42
N LYS A 324 2.54 2.05 1.01
CA LYS A 324 3.71 2.85 1.39
C LYS A 324 4.39 3.37 0.12
N GLN A 325 4.74 4.65 0.10
CA GLN A 325 5.55 5.24 -0.96
C GLN A 325 6.74 5.99 -0.37
N TYR A 326 7.96 5.72 -0.86
CA TYR A 326 9.19 6.26 -0.30
C TYR A 326 10.35 6.27 -1.32
N PHE A 327 11.38 7.06 -1.05
CA PHE A 327 12.55 7.17 -1.92
C PHE A 327 13.65 6.20 -1.47
N LYS A 328 13.67 5.01 -2.07
CA LYS A 328 14.58 3.91 -1.72
C LYS A 328 16.02 4.28 -2.07
N GLU A 329 16.91 4.25 -1.07
CA GLU A 329 18.35 4.54 -1.18
C GLU A 329 18.68 5.88 -1.88
N GLY A 330 17.73 6.82 -1.95
CA GLY A 330 17.92 8.05 -2.71
C GLY A 330 18.02 7.86 -4.24
N ARG A 331 17.58 6.71 -4.77
CA ARG A 331 17.73 6.33 -6.18
C ARG A 331 16.45 5.85 -6.87
N ALA A 332 15.49 5.29 -6.13
CA ALA A 332 14.27 4.77 -6.73
C ALA A 332 13.01 5.18 -5.96
N LEU A 333 11.98 5.58 -6.70
CA LEU A 333 10.62 5.73 -6.18
C LEU A 333 10.04 4.33 -5.98
N ARG A 334 9.71 3.98 -4.74
CA ARG A 334 9.02 2.73 -4.44
C ARG A 334 7.62 3.00 -3.95
N THR A 335 6.63 2.39 -4.62
CA THR A 335 5.23 2.34 -4.20
C THR A 335 4.86 0.88 -3.92
N GLU A 336 4.44 0.57 -2.71
CA GLU A 336 4.27 -0.82 -2.27
C GLU A 336 2.99 -1.00 -1.47
N LEU A 337 2.16 -1.97 -1.88
CA LEU A 337 0.99 -2.39 -1.14
C LEU A 337 1.31 -3.63 -0.31
N THR A 338 1.25 -3.49 1.00
CA THR A 338 1.23 -4.61 1.96
C THR A 338 -0.21 -5.05 2.21
N VAL A 339 -0.53 -6.30 1.88
CA VAL A 339 -1.83 -6.93 2.19
C VAL A 339 -1.66 -7.89 3.35
N ASN A 340 -2.24 -7.58 4.52
CA ASN A 340 -2.24 -8.44 5.71
C ASN A 340 -3.51 -9.32 5.82
N ASP A 341 -4.61 -8.87 5.23
CA ASP A 341 -5.84 -9.65 5.11
C ASP A 341 -6.43 -9.55 3.68
N PRO A 342 -6.28 -10.61 2.86
CA PRO A 342 -6.95 -10.70 1.56
C PRO A 342 -8.47 -10.47 1.60
N TRP A 343 -9.13 -10.79 2.72
CA TRP A 343 -10.57 -10.60 2.88
C TRP A 343 -10.99 -9.13 2.85
N ASP A 344 -10.07 -8.20 3.12
CA ASP A 344 -10.32 -6.76 2.99
C ASP A 344 -10.79 -6.39 1.57
N PHE A 345 -10.39 -7.20 0.59
CA PHE A 345 -10.69 -7.07 -0.83
C PHE A 345 -11.65 -8.17 -1.36
N GLY A 346 -12.27 -8.95 -0.47
CA GLY A 346 -13.16 -10.04 -0.87
C GLY A 346 -12.45 -11.23 -1.52
N LEU A 347 -11.14 -11.39 -1.28
CA LEU A 347 -10.35 -12.51 -1.75
C LEU A 347 -10.02 -13.45 -0.57
N GLY A 348 -10.02 -14.76 -0.81
CA GLY A 348 -9.66 -15.73 0.23
C GLY A 348 -8.15 -15.80 0.49
N ARG A 349 -7.75 -16.42 1.60
CA ARG A 349 -6.33 -16.55 1.98
C ARG A 349 -5.56 -17.65 1.27
N LYS A 350 -6.20 -18.55 0.51
CA LYS A 350 -5.49 -19.63 -0.18
C LYS A 350 -4.54 -19.07 -1.24
N LEU A 351 -3.39 -19.73 -1.44
CA LEU A 351 -2.36 -19.26 -2.38
C LEU A 351 -2.83 -19.18 -3.84
N VAL A 352 -3.88 -19.93 -4.21
CA VAL A 352 -4.54 -19.83 -5.52
C VAL A 352 -5.06 -18.42 -5.83
N ASN A 353 -5.30 -17.59 -4.81
CA ASN A 353 -5.74 -16.20 -4.98
C ASN A 353 -4.59 -15.21 -5.18
N LEU A 354 -3.33 -15.65 -5.12
CA LEU A 354 -2.17 -14.78 -5.31
C LEU A 354 -2.18 -14.03 -6.66
N PRO A 355 -2.57 -14.63 -7.82
CA PRO A 355 -2.65 -13.89 -9.07
C PRO A 355 -3.66 -12.73 -9.02
N ALA A 356 -4.84 -12.94 -8.42
CA ALA A 356 -5.83 -11.88 -8.24
C ALA A 356 -5.36 -10.79 -7.27
N LEU A 357 -4.63 -11.17 -6.22
CA LEU A 357 -4.00 -10.21 -5.31
C LEU A 357 -2.86 -9.44 -5.98
N ARG A 358 -2.10 -10.07 -6.88
CA ARG A 358 -1.04 -9.43 -7.66
C ARG A 358 -1.61 -8.36 -8.57
N GLU A 359 -2.64 -8.70 -9.34
CA GLU A 359 -3.36 -7.74 -10.17
C GLU A 359 -3.88 -6.56 -9.34
N LEU A 360 -4.56 -6.84 -8.23
CA LEU A 360 -5.06 -5.81 -7.32
C LEU A 360 -3.93 -4.93 -6.79
N GLY A 361 -2.84 -5.52 -6.31
CA GLY A 361 -1.74 -4.82 -5.66
C GLY A 361 -1.03 -3.86 -6.62
N PHE A 362 -0.64 -4.36 -7.78
CA PHE A 362 0.02 -3.52 -8.80
C PHE A 362 -0.92 -2.46 -9.36
N GLN A 363 -2.19 -2.78 -9.62
CA GLN A 363 -3.17 -1.76 -10.03
C GLN A 363 -3.37 -0.69 -8.96
N THR A 364 -3.37 -1.03 -7.68
CA THR A 364 -3.46 -0.04 -6.58
C THR A 364 -2.23 0.86 -6.54
N ASN A 365 -1.03 0.32 -6.73
CA ASN A 365 0.20 1.12 -6.83
C ASN A 365 0.11 2.10 -8.02
N ARG A 366 -0.30 1.61 -9.20
CA ARG A 366 -0.48 2.43 -10.42
C ARG A 366 -1.56 3.49 -10.26
N ARG A 367 -2.68 3.18 -9.60
CA ARG A 367 -3.75 4.14 -9.33
C ARG A 367 -3.25 5.29 -8.44
N LEU A 368 -2.44 5.00 -7.42
CA LEU A 368 -1.83 6.07 -6.61
C LEU A 368 -0.96 6.98 -7.48
N LEU A 369 -0.08 6.41 -8.31
CA LEU A 369 0.77 7.21 -9.20
C LEU A 369 -0.06 8.04 -10.19
N ASN A 370 -1.15 7.49 -10.74
CA ASN A 370 -2.02 8.21 -11.65
C ASN A 370 -2.73 9.38 -10.95
N VAL A 371 -3.19 9.20 -9.70
CA VAL A 371 -3.75 10.29 -8.88
C VAL A 371 -2.70 11.36 -8.61
N GLN A 372 -1.45 10.98 -8.34
CA GLN A 372 -0.35 11.91 -8.10
C GLN A 372 0.05 12.67 -9.38
N LYS A 373 0.13 12.00 -10.53
CA LYS A 373 0.35 12.64 -11.84
C LYS A 373 -0.77 13.64 -12.15
N ALA A 374 -2.03 13.21 -12.06
CA ALA A 374 -3.17 14.07 -12.36
C ALA A 374 -3.29 15.27 -11.42
N SER A 375 -2.82 15.13 -10.17
CA SER A 375 -2.81 16.21 -9.20
C SER A 375 -1.63 17.16 -9.31
N GLN A 376 -0.66 16.91 -10.20
CA GLN A 376 0.60 17.68 -10.30
C GLN A 376 0.92 18.17 -11.72
N ASP A 377 0.33 17.55 -12.74
CA ASP A 377 0.45 17.99 -14.13
C ASP A 377 -0.52 19.15 -14.44
N PHE A 378 -0.17 20.34 -13.94
CA PHE A 378 -0.86 21.59 -14.23
C PHE A 378 -0.33 22.25 -15.50
N ALA A 379 -0.40 21.56 -16.63
CA ALA A 379 -0.40 22.26 -17.91
C ALA A 379 -1.73 23.01 -18.03
N PHE A 380 -1.77 24.23 -17.49
CA PHE A 380 -2.92 25.12 -17.51
C PHE A 380 -2.61 26.28 -18.47
N SER A 381 -3.11 26.19 -19.71
CA SER A 381 -2.88 27.23 -20.70
C SER A 381 -3.75 28.46 -20.43
N GLU A 382 -3.28 29.63 -20.85
CA GLU A 382 -4.06 30.86 -20.80
C GLU A 382 -5.39 30.73 -21.57
N GLU A 383 -5.38 29.95 -22.66
CA GLU A 383 -6.57 29.65 -23.46
C GLU A 383 -7.62 28.88 -22.64
N VAL A 384 -7.22 27.82 -21.91
CA VAL A 384 -8.14 27.08 -21.04
C VAL A 384 -8.68 27.95 -19.92
N PHE A 385 -7.85 28.84 -19.35
CA PHE A 385 -8.31 29.83 -18.37
C PHE A 385 -9.38 30.75 -18.95
N ARG A 386 -9.10 31.33 -20.13
CA ARG A 386 -10.01 32.26 -20.82
C ARG A 386 -11.33 31.58 -21.21
N ASP A 387 -11.27 30.35 -21.69
CA ASP A 387 -12.46 29.57 -22.05
C ASP A 387 -13.38 29.31 -20.86
N VAL A 388 -12.81 28.95 -19.71
CA VAL A 388 -13.57 28.65 -18.50
C VAL A 388 -14.11 29.92 -17.85
N THR A 389 -13.30 30.99 -17.82
CA THR A 389 -13.67 32.30 -17.25
C THR A 389 -14.50 33.17 -18.18
N GLY A 390 -14.69 32.77 -19.44
CA GLY A 390 -15.57 33.41 -20.43
C GLY A 390 -16.91 32.69 -20.58
N PRO A 391 -17.95 33.35 -21.12
CA PRO A 391 -19.19 32.66 -21.47
C PRO A 391 -18.96 31.73 -22.67
N CYS A 392 -19.56 30.54 -22.66
CA CYS A 392 -19.43 29.57 -23.75
C CYS A 392 -20.79 29.26 -24.39
N ARG A 393 -20.75 28.86 -25.66
CA ARG A 393 -21.90 28.32 -26.42
C ARG A 393 -21.52 26.97 -27.01
N VAL A 394 -22.37 25.96 -26.83
CA VAL A 394 -22.23 24.64 -27.45
C VAL A 394 -23.56 24.33 -28.13
N GLY A 395 -23.54 24.32 -29.47
CA GLY A 395 -24.76 24.35 -30.27
C GLY A 395 -25.62 25.57 -29.92
N GLU A 396 -26.92 25.36 -29.71
CA GLU A 396 -27.85 26.43 -29.30
C GLU A 396 -27.78 26.77 -27.80
N GLN A 397 -27.03 26.01 -27.00
CA GLN A 397 -27.00 26.18 -25.55
C GLN A 397 -25.89 27.14 -25.13
N ARG A 398 -26.26 28.18 -24.37
CA ARG A 398 -25.31 29.09 -23.72
C ARG A 398 -25.09 28.71 -22.25
N ALA A 399 -23.86 28.89 -21.75
CA ALA A 399 -23.51 28.88 -20.34
C ALA A 399 -22.75 30.15 -19.95
N SER A 400 -22.91 30.57 -18.70
CA SER A 400 -22.18 31.70 -18.12
C SER A 400 -20.76 31.30 -17.73
N ALA A 401 -19.86 32.28 -17.73
CA ALA A 401 -18.47 32.20 -17.30
C ALA A 401 -18.28 31.66 -15.89
N LEU A 402 -17.40 30.68 -15.67
CA LEU A 402 -16.96 30.26 -14.33
C LEU A 402 -15.82 31.20 -13.86
N ARG A 403 -16.20 32.32 -13.25
CA ARG A 403 -15.27 33.39 -12.86
C ARG A 403 -14.28 32.92 -11.79
N PHE A 404 -13.00 33.25 -11.97
CA PHE A 404 -11.99 33.03 -10.94
C PHE A 404 -12.24 33.96 -9.75
N GLY A 405 -12.07 33.45 -8.53
CA GLY A 405 -12.33 34.17 -7.27
C GLY A 405 -13.80 34.27 -6.83
N ASP A 406 -14.77 33.88 -7.67
CA ASP A 406 -16.18 33.83 -7.27
C ASP A 406 -16.40 32.68 -6.27
N GLU A 407 -16.99 32.98 -5.11
CA GLU A 407 -17.17 32.02 -4.00
C GLU A 407 -17.99 30.80 -4.42
N GLY A 408 -19.09 31.02 -5.15
CA GLY A 408 -19.96 29.95 -5.65
C GLY A 408 -19.25 29.05 -6.66
N VAL A 409 -18.43 29.62 -7.55
CA VAL A 409 -17.60 28.87 -8.49
C VAL A 409 -16.49 28.11 -7.75
N GLN A 410 -15.82 28.71 -6.78
CA GLN A 410 -14.77 28.05 -5.99
C GLN A 410 -15.32 26.87 -5.19
N ALA A 411 -16.49 27.04 -4.56
CA ALA A 411 -17.18 25.94 -3.90
C ALA A 411 -17.58 24.84 -4.92
N LEU A 412 -18.18 25.22 -6.05
CA LEU A 412 -18.58 24.27 -7.10
C LEU A 412 -17.40 23.45 -7.63
N LEU A 413 -16.25 24.09 -7.90
CA LEU A 413 -15.03 23.42 -8.37
C LEU A 413 -14.41 22.56 -7.27
N SER A 414 -14.40 23.01 -6.01
CA SER A 414 -13.95 22.22 -4.86
C SER A 414 -14.77 20.93 -4.72
N VAL A 415 -16.08 20.99 -4.95
CA VAL A 415 -16.95 19.81 -4.95
C VAL A 415 -16.59 18.82 -6.06
N LEU A 416 -16.11 19.28 -7.23
CA LEU A 416 -15.66 18.37 -8.30
C LEU A 416 -14.44 17.55 -7.89
N LEU A 417 -13.56 18.10 -7.05
CA LEU A 417 -12.42 17.37 -6.53
C LEU A 417 -12.85 16.19 -5.66
N VAL A 418 -13.92 16.35 -4.89
CA VAL A 418 -14.53 15.27 -4.10
C VAL A 418 -15.22 14.24 -5.01
N PHE A 419 -15.88 14.69 -6.07
CA PHE A 419 -16.69 13.82 -6.92
C PHE A 419 -15.96 13.11 -8.05
N ARG A 420 -14.79 13.58 -8.49
CA ARG A 420 -13.89 12.81 -9.37
C ARG A 420 -13.59 11.43 -8.75
N LEU A 421 -13.63 11.35 -7.43
CA LEU A 421 -13.32 10.17 -6.64
C LEU A 421 -14.47 9.16 -6.55
N LEU A 422 -15.66 9.49 -7.05
CA LEU A 422 -16.82 8.61 -7.02
C LEU A 422 -16.82 7.63 -8.21
N PRO A 423 -16.74 6.29 -7.99
CA PRO A 423 -16.64 5.30 -9.07
C PRO A 423 -17.84 5.26 -10.03
N ARG A 424 -18.98 5.83 -9.63
CA ARG A 424 -20.22 5.89 -10.43
C ARG A 424 -20.62 7.33 -10.79
N GLY A 425 -19.70 8.28 -10.64
CA GLY A 425 -20.00 9.70 -10.80
C GLY A 425 -21.00 10.26 -9.78
N LEU A 426 -21.33 11.53 -9.92
CA LEU A 426 -22.20 12.30 -9.04
C LEU A 426 -23.64 12.43 -9.57
N ARG A 427 -24.60 12.59 -8.66
CA ARG A 427 -25.99 13.00 -8.95
C ARG A 427 -26.24 14.43 -8.45
N SER A 428 -27.33 15.05 -8.90
CA SER A 428 -27.71 16.40 -8.45
C SER A 428 -27.90 16.49 -6.93
N ARG A 429 -28.43 15.44 -6.30
CA ARG A 429 -28.59 15.38 -4.83
C ARG A 429 -27.24 15.38 -4.10
N ASP A 430 -26.22 14.74 -4.68
CA ASP A 430 -24.91 14.61 -4.05
C ASP A 430 -24.24 16.00 -4.07
N LEU A 431 -24.38 16.72 -5.19
CA LEU A 431 -23.95 18.12 -5.36
C LEU A 431 -24.62 19.07 -4.36
N ARG A 432 -25.91 18.90 -4.07
CA ARG A 432 -26.66 19.74 -3.14
C ARG A 432 -26.02 19.79 -1.76
N GLU A 433 -25.80 18.62 -1.15
CA GLU A 433 -25.32 18.53 0.23
C GLU A 433 -23.92 19.13 0.39
N HIS A 434 -23.02 18.87 -0.57
CA HIS A 434 -21.65 19.35 -0.52
C HIS A 434 -21.54 20.85 -0.80
N LEU A 435 -22.30 21.34 -1.79
CA LEU A 435 -22.24 22.76 -2.18
C LEU A 435 -22.85 23.65 -1.09
N ALA A 436 -23.97 23.24 -0.50
CA ALA A 436 -24.58 23.94 0.62
C ALA A 436 -23.63 23.99 1.84
N SER A 437 -23.00 22.86 2.18
CA SER A 437 -22.04 22.80 3.28
C SER A 437 -20.81 23.71 3.07
N LEU A 438 -20.32 23.86 1.84
CA LEU A 438 -19.15 24.71 1.57
C LEU A 438 -19.49 26.20 1.58
N LEU A 439 -20.72 26.56 1.24
CA LEU A 439 -21.20 27.94 1.21
C LEU A 439 -21.88 28.37 2.52
N GLY A 440 -22.05 27.45 3.47
CA GLY A 440 -22.76 27.73 4.72
C GLY A 440 -24.28 27.87 4.56
N ASP A 441 -24.84 27.37 3.45
CA ASP A 441 -26.26 27.44 3.13
C ASP A 441 -27.04 26.25 3.69
N ASP A 442 -28.36 26.40 3.85
CA ASP A 442 -29.25 25.25 4.04
C ASP A 442 -29.45 24.49 2.72
N PRO A 443 -29.33 23.15 2.67
CA PRO A 443 -29.51 22.36 1.45
C PRO A 443 -30.83 22.62 0.71
N SER A 444 -31.91 23.01 1.40
CA SER A 444 -33.20 23.34 0.80
C SER A 444 -33.16 24.58 -0.11
N GLN A 445 -32.22 25.50 0.12
CA GLN A 445 -32.01 26.70 -0.71
C GLN A 445 -31.44 26.37 -2.10
N TRP A 446 -30.88 25.16 -2.25
CA TRP A 446 -30.36 24.63 -3.50
C TRP A 446 -31.42 23.80 -4.24
N THR A 447 -32.38 24.52 -4.82
CA THR A 447 -33.49 23.94 -5.60
C THR A 447 -32.99 23.10 -6.79
N GLN A 448 -33.83 22.19 -7.28
CA GLN A 448 -33.49 21.34 -8.42
C GLN A 448 -33.14 22.16 -9.68
N GLY A 449 -33.77 23.33 -9.88
CA GLY A 449 -33.45 24.25 -10.97
C GLY A 449 -32.05 24.83 -10.85
N ARG A 450 -31.66 25.31 -9.66
CA ARG A 450 -30.30 25.84 -9.40
C ARG A 450 -29.22 24.78 -9.62
N LEU A 451 -29.45 23.55 -9.17
CA LEU A 451 -28.51 22.45 -9.36
C LEU A 451 -28.40 22.04 -10.83
N THR A 452 -29.52 21.98 -11.54
CA THR A 452 -29.54 21.67 -12.98
C THR A 452 -28.82 22.75 -13.78
N TYR A 453 -28.96 24.02 -13.38
CA TYR A 453 -28.21 25.13 -13.95
C TYR A 453 -26.69 24.97 -13.76
N GLN A 454 -26.22 24.68 -12.54
CA GLN A 454 -24.78 24.49 -12.31
C GLN A 454 -24.22 23.26 -13.04
N LEU A 455 -24.94 22.12 -13.02
CA LEU A 455 -24.55 20.92 -13.77
C LEU A 455 -24.49 21.19 -15.28
N ARG A 456 -25.47 21.92 -15.82
CA ARG A 456 -25.46 22.33 -17.24
C ARG A 456 -24.26 23.22 -17.54
N ARG A 457 -23.97 24.19 -16.67
CA ARG A 457 -22.83 25.11 -16.83
C ARG A 457 -21.50 24.35 -16.86
N LEU A 458 -21.27 23.46 -15.90
CA LEU A 458 -20.09 22.60 -15.85
C LEU A 458 -19.96 21.70 -17.09
N ARG A 459 -21.07 21.13 -17.56
CA ARG A 459 -21.09 20.27 -18.75
C ARG A 459 -20.76 21.03 -20.02
N LEU A 460 -21.33 22.23 -20.19
CA LEU A 460 -21.09 23.06 -21.38
C LEU A 460 -19.64 23.58 -21.43
N HIS A 461 -19.00 23.81 -20.28
CA HIS A 461 -17.57 24.10 -20.18
C HIS A 461 -16.67 22.87 -20.36
N GLY A 462 -17.26 21.67 -20.51
CA GLY A 462 -16.54 20.41 -20.68
C GLY A 462 -15.86 19.91 -19.40
N LEU A 463 -16.26 20.40 -18.23
CA LEU A 463 -15.67 20.01 -16.93
C LEU A 463 -16.29 18.73 -16.37
N ILE A 464 -17.53 18.43 -16.77
CA ILE A 464 -18.20 17.16 -16.46
C ILE A 464 -18.88 16.63 -17.73
N GLU A 465 -19.08 15.33 -17.77
CA GLU A 465 -19.85 14.66 -18.81
C GLU A 465 -20.96 13.82 -18.18
N ARG A 466 -22.04 13.59 -18.92
CA ARG A 466 -23.18 12.80 -18.43
C ARG A 466 -23.02 11.36 -18.90
N ALA A 467 -23.07 10.41 -17.97
CA ALA A 467 -22.99 8.99 -18.31
C ALA A 467 -24.25 8.56 -19.10
N PRO A 468 -24.08 7.87 -20.25
CA PRO A 468 -25.19 7.44 -21.12
C PRO A 468 -26.26 6.66 -20.35
N GLY A 469 -27.54 6.91 -20.69
CA GLY A 469 -28.67 6.22 -20.07
C GLY A 469 -28.87 6.48 -18.57
N SER A 470 -28.21 7.48 -17.99
CA SER A 470 -28.27 7.75 -16.54
C SER A 470 -28.41 9.24 -16.20
N HIS A 471 -28.73 9.53 -14.93
CA HIS A 471 -28.67 10.88 -14.36
C HIS A 471 -27.37 11.14 -13.58
N ARG A 472 -26.29 10.46 -13.98
CA ARG A 472 -24.98 10.56 -13.33
C ARG A 472 -24.02 11.35 -14.19
N TYR A 473 -23.12 12.08 -13.54
CA TYR A 473 -22.07 12.86 -14.19
C TYR A 473 -20.70 12.42 -13.71
N THR A 474 -19.74 12.34 -14.62
CA THR A 474 -18.34 12.09 -14.33
C THR A 474 -17.54 13.36 -14.58
N VAL A 475 -16.55 13.62 -13.73
CA VAL A 475 -15.63 14.76 -13.89
C VAL A 475 -14.62 14.39 -14.99
N THR A 476 -14.45 15.27 -15.98
CA THR A 476 -13.50 15.08 -17.08
C THR A 476 -12.08 15.41 -16.62
N ASP A 477 -11.06 15.03 -17.39
CA ASP A 477 -9.67 15.40 -17.05
C ASP A 477 -9.45 16.92 -17.14
N LYS A 478 -10.10 17.59 -18.11
CA LYS A 478 -10.16 19.07 -18.16
C LYS A 478 -10.78 19.63 -16.87
N GLY A 479 -11.92 19.07 -16.45
CA GLY A 479 -12.63 19.45 -15.23
C GLY A 479 -11.78 19.35 -13.97
N LEU A 480 -11.04 18.26 -13.83
CA LEU A 480 -10.12 18.05 -12.71
C LEU A 480 -8.99 19.07 -12.71
N ARG A 481 -8.32 19.27 -13.85
CA ARG A 481 -7.21 20.24 -13.98
C ARG A 481 -7.66 21.65 -13.65
N VAL A 482 -8.81 22.07 -14.19
CA VAL A 482 -9.42 23.39 -13.93
C VAL A 482 -9.77 23.52 -12.44
N ALA A 483 -10.46 22.54 -11.87
CA ALA A 483 -10.89 22.60 -10.48
C ALA A 483 -9.70 22.70 -9.53
N LEU A 484 -8.68 21.86 -9.71
CA LEU A 484 -7.46 21.88 -8.92
C LEU A 484 -6.72 23.21 -9.06
N TRP A 485 -6.52 23.71 -10.28
CA TRP A 485 -5.83 24.99 -10.49
C TRP A 485 -6.58 26.15 -9.81
N PHE A 486 -7.89 26.28 -10.06
CA PHE A 486 -8.70 27.38 -9.50
C PHE A 486 -8.67 27.37 -7.98
N THR A 487 -8.95 26.22 -7.38
CA THR A 487 -9.08 26.08 -5.93
C THR A 487 -7.74 26.23 -5.24
N ARG A 488 -6.65 25.73 -5.82
CA ARG A 488 -5.31 25.84 -5.23
C ARG A 488 -4.72 27.22 -5.38
N CYS A 489 -4.78 27.83 -6.56
CA CYS A 489 -4.35 29.21 -6.74
C CYS A 489 -5.13 30.15 -5.81
N HIS A 490 -6.44 29.95 -5.68
CA HIS A 490 -7.24 30.72 -4.74
C HIS A 490 -6.85 30.47 -3.27
N ALA A 491 -6.78 29.22 -2.83
CA ALA A 491 -6.58 28.89 -1.42
C ALA A 491 -5.13 29.07 -0.91
N ARG A 492 -4.12 28.91 -1.79
CA ARG A 492 -2.70 28.88 -1.42
C ARG A 492 -1.93 30.13 -1.80
N LEU A 493 -2.35 30.82 -2.87
CA LEU A 493 -1.68 32.05 -3.33
C LEU A 493 -2.56 33.25 -3.00
N PHE A 494 -3.76 33.32 -3.58
CA PHE A 494 -4.57 34.52 -3.56
C PHE A 494 -5.10 34.86 -2.17
N ARG A 495 -5.79 33.93 -1.51
CA ARG A 495 -6.37 34.17 -0.17
C ARG A 495 -5.31 34.47 0.90
N PRO A 496 -4.19 33.73 1.00
CA PRO A 496 -3.14 34.05 1.97
C PRO A 496 -2.44 35.38 1.66
N ALA A 497 -2.12 35.66 0.39
CA ALA A 497 -1.49 36.93 0.01
C ALA A 497 -2.41 38.13 0.27
N LEU A 498 -3.72 38.01 -0.01
CA LEU A 498 -4.69 39.05 0.33
C LEU A 498 -4.76 39.29 1.84
N GLY A 499 -4.74 38.22 2.65
CA GLY A 499 -4.67 38.34 4.10
C GLY A 499 -3.42 39.08 4.53
N GLU A 500 -2.25 38.72 4.00
CA GLU A 500 -0.97 39.35 4.36
C GLU A 500 -0.84 40.81 3.91
N LEU A 501 -1.46 41.17 2.77
CA LEU A 501 -1.37 42.52 2.19
C LEU A 501 -2.44 43.49 2.72
N PHE A 502 -3.64 43.00 3.06
CA PHE A 502 -4.82 43.84 3.29
C PHE A 502 -5.56 43.57 4.62
N ALA A 503 -5.10 42.65 5.48
CA ALA A 503 -5.73 42.49 6.79
C ALA A 503 -5.37 43.67 7.70
N GLU A 504 -6.40 44.33 8.25
CA GLU A 504 -6.26 45.49 9.14
C GLU A 504 -5.61 45.14 10.49
N ASP A 505 -5.61 43.86 10.89
CA ASP A 505 -5.15 43.38 12.21
C ASP A 505 -3.75 42.76 12.21
N LEU A 506 -3.05 42.71 11.07
CA LEU A 506 -1.70 42.15 10.98
C LEU A 506 -0.62 43.21 11.22
N PRO A 507 0.53 42.87 11.84
CA PRO A 507 1.65 43.79 11.95
C PRO A 507 2.09 44.28 10.57
N ASP A 508 2.28 45.60 10.40
CA ASP A 508 2.58 46.28 9.13
C ASP A 508 3.87 45.82 8.39
N ASP A 509 4.64 44.86 8.92
CA ASP A 509 6.02 44.56 8.50
C ASP A 509 6.24 43.16 7.87
N THR A 510 5.25 42.64 7.16
CA THR A 510 5.45 41.37 6.44
C THR A 510 6.39 41.57 5.24
N PRO A 511 7.22 40.56 4.86
CA PRO A 511 8.11 40.68 3.71
C PRO A 511 7.38 41.03 2.40
N LEU A 512 6.18 40.51 2.20
CA LEU A 512 5.38 40.76 0.99
C LEU A 512 4.86 42.19 0.95
N ARG A 513 4.38 42.73 2.07
CA ARG A 513 3.88 44.11 2.14
C ARG A 513 4.99 45.13 1.94
N ARG A 514 6.16 44.94 2.57
CA ARG A 514 7.37 45.75 2.30
C ARG A 514 7.81 45.73 0.83
N ALA A 515 7.61 44.62 0.13
CA ALA A 515 7.95 44.53 -1.28
C ALA A 515 6.93 45.32 -2.13
N LEU A 516 5.64 45.24 -1.80
CA LEU A 516 4.59 45.99 -2.46
C LEU A 516 4.73 47.50 -2.24
N ASP A 517 4.94 47.95 -1.00
CA ASP A 517 5.11 49.37 -0.68
C ASP A 517 6.32 49.96 -1.42
N ARG A 518 7.42 49.21 -1.53
CA ARG A 518 8.59 49.62 -2.31
C ARG A 518 8.27 49.71 -3.80
N PHE A 519 7.53 48.74 -4.34
CA PHE A 519 7.09 48.78 -5.74
C PHE A 519 6.20 50.00 -6.01
N ASP A 520 5.21 50.27 -5.17
CA ASP A 520 4.32 51.42 -5.30
C ASP A 520 5.09 52.75 -5.19
N GLN A 521 6.06 52.84 -4.28
CA GLN A 521 6.95 54.01 -4.19
C GLN A 521 7.75 54.25 -5.48
N GLU A 522 8.30 53.20 -6.10
CA GLU A 522 9.04 53.34 -7.36
C GLU A 522 8.12 53.69 -8.54
N VAL A 523 6.93 53.07 -8.61
CA VAL A 523 5.93 53.40 -9.63
C VAL A 523 5.48 54.85 -9.50
N ASN A 524 5.21 55.32 -8.29
CA ASN A 524 4.84 56.71 -8.04
C ASN A 524 5.96 57.68 -8.42
N ARG A 525 7.23 57.39 -8.06
CA ARG A 525 8.37 58.19 -8.51
C ARG A 525 8.51 58.22 -10.04
N TYR A 526 8.25 57.09 -10.72
CA TYR A 526 8.27 57.03 -12.17
C TYR A 526 7.18 57.89 -12.79
N ILE A 527 5.95 57.82 -12.26
CA ILE A 527 4.81 58.64 -12.70
C ILE A 527 5.08 60.13 -12.45
N GLU A 528 5.64 60.51 -11.30
CA GLU A 528 5.99 61.90 -10.98
C GLU A 528 7.06 62.45 -11.92
N LYS A 529 8.10 61.67 -12.24
CA LYS A 529 9.11 62.05 -13.23
C LYS A 529 8.54 62.19 -14.64
N ALA A 530 7.51 61.42 -14.97
CA ALA A 530 6.83 61.45 -16.27
C ALA A 530 5.79 62.58 -16.39
N ARG A 531 5.41 63.25 -15.29
CA ARG A 531 4.55 64.44 -15.34
C ARG A 531 5.38 65.64 -15.82
N VAL A 532 5.13 66.07 -17.06
CA VAL A 532 5.63 67.35 -17.58
C VAL A 532 4.97 68.49 -16.79
N PRO A 533 5.72 69.47 -16.25
CA PRO A 533 5.13 70.61 -15.56
C PRO A 533 4.24 71.38 -16.54
N VAL A 534 2.99 71.61 -16.17
CA VAL A 534 2.13 72.57 -16.89
C VAL A 534 2.72 73.95 -16.61
N ALA A 535 3.33 74.55 -17.64
CA ALA A 535 3.89 75.89 -17.56
C ALA A 535 2.79 76.89 -17.17
N ALA A 536 3.07 77.67 -16.13
CA ALA A 536 2.25 78.78 -15.64
C ALA A 536 2.35 80.00 -16.56
#